data_AF-A0A6L2PW40-F1
#
_entry.id   AF-A0A6L2PW40-F1
#
_cell.length_a   1.000
_cell.length_b   1.000
_cell.length_c   1.000
_cell.angle_alpha   90.00
_cell.angle_beta   90.00
_cell.angle_gamma   90.00
#
_symmetry.space_group_name_H-M   'P 1'
#
loop_
_entity.id
_entity.type
_entity.pdbx_description
1 polymer ?
#
loop_
_entity_poly.entity_id
_entity_poly.type
_entity_poly.pdbx_seq_one_letter_code
_entity_poly.pdbx_strand_id
1 'polypeptide(L)'
;MEKDCTLKVERPVYEQEDLHRTCGYARPRSTVLERIRNNYREWKLVHCLQDLIPITQWLPHYQWRRDFVGDIISGITVAIMHIPQGMAYALLGAVPPIVGIYMAFFPIIAYSVLGTSRHNSMGTFAVVCLMTGKSVTAYSSQLEEGHTTSTENISYLPTEVATAVAFMVGIYQLLMYIFRMGIVCTLLSDTLVNGFTTGAAIHVFTSQVKDLLGLKISRHEGPFNIGF
;
A
#
# COMPACT_ATOMS: atom_id res chain seq x y z
N MET A 1 23.66 49.94 4.44
CA MET A 1 25.11 49.87 4.75
C MET A 1 25.36 48.58 5.49
N GLU A 2 25.52 47.50 4.73
CA GLU A 2 25.80 46.17 5.25
C GLU A 2 27.31 46.10 5.48
N LYS A 3 27.73 45.86 6.73
CA LYS A 3 29.15 45.73 7.06
C LYS A 3 29.57 44.31 6.72
N ASP A 4 30.23 44.14 5.58
CA ASP A 4 30.89 42.89 5.23
C ASP A 4 31.93 42.54 6.30
N CYS A 5 31.58 41.57 7.15
CA CYS A 5 32.45 41.08 8.20
C CYS A 5 33.53 40.20 7.57
N THR A 6 34.70 40.78 7.32
CA THR A 6 35.86 40.08 6.76
C THR A 6 36.52 39.23 7.85
N LEU A 7 36.25 37.92 7.83
CA LEU A 7 36.80 36.96 8.77
C LEU A 7 38.31 36.78 8.49
N LYS A 8 39.16 37.42 9.28
CA LYS A 8 40.62 37.31 9.19
C LYS A 8 41.10 36.19 10.11
N VAL A 9 41.44 35.04 9.54
CA VAL A 9 41.94 33.86 10.28
C VAL A 9 43.42 33.69 9.99
N GLU A 10 44.25 33.96 11.00
CA GLU A 10 45.70 33.79 10.96
C GLU A 10 46.04 32.56 11.81
N ARG A 11 46.30 31.42 11.14
CA ARG A 11 46.69 30.17 11.80
C ARG A 11 47.84 29.52 11.03
N PRO A 12 48.83 28.94 11.72
CA PRO A 12 49.88 28.18 11.06
C PRO A 12 49.27 27.00 10.30
N VAL A 13 49.86 26.69 9.13
CA VAL A 13 49.44 25.56 8.30
C VAL A 13 49.98 24.30 8.96
N TYR A 14 49.09 23.48 9.52
CA TYR A 14 49.44 22.18 10.09
C TYR A 14 49.16 21.07 9.08
N GLU A 15 50.09 20.13 8.94
CA GLU A 15 49.78 18.83 8.36
C GLU A 15 49.00 17.98 9.37
N GLN A 16 48.21 17.03 8.87
CA GLN A 16 47.34 16.17 9.69
C GLN A 16 48.15 15.42 10.78
N GLU A 17 49.41 15.08 10.50
CA GLU A 17 50.30 14.39 11.43
C GLU A 17 50.77 15.30 12.58
N ASP A 18 51.09 16.57 12.27
CA ASP A 18 51.50 17.57 13.27
C ASP A 18 50.34 17.91 14.22
N LEU A 19 49.13 17.97 13.69
CA LEU A 19 47.93 18.18 14.51
C LEU A 19 47.68 16.99 15.45
N HIS A 20 47.82 15.75 14.97
CA HIS A 20 47.68 14.56 15.80
C HIS A 20 48.75 14.48 16.91
N ARG A 21 50.00 14.89 16.61
CA ARG A 21 51.08 14.97 17.62
C ARG A 21 50.81 16.05 18.66
N THR A 22 50.41 17.24 18.23
CA THR A 22 50.20 18.39 19.13
C THR A 22 48.98 18.18 20.04
N CYS A 23 47.92 17.56 19.52
CA CYS A 23 46.71 17.26 20.28
C CYS A 23 46.75 15.93 21.06
N GLY A 24 47.86 15.18 21.02
CA GLY A 24 47.99 13.89 21.72
C GLY A 24 46.92 12.88 21.29
N TYR A 25 46.55 12.89 20.00
CA TYR A 25 45.44 12.09 19.50
C TYR A 25 45.83 10.60 19.45
N ALA A 26 45.37 9.83 20.42
CA ALA A 26 45.42 8.37 20.38
C ALA A 26 44.13 7.83 19.74
N ARG A 27 44.25 7.19 18.58
CA ARG A 27 43.10 6.54 17.92
C ARG A 27 42.58 5.43 18.85
N PRO A 28 41.32 5.49 19.33
CA PRO A 28 40.81 4.45 20.21
C PRO A 28 40.81 3.12 19.46
N ARG A 29 41.62 2.16 19.92
CA ARG A 29 41.59 0.76 19.48
C ARG A 29 40.33 0.11 20.06
N SER A 30 39.16 0.46 19.51
CA SER A 30 37.98 -0.36 19.72
C SER A 30 38.07 -1.56 18.79
N THR A 31 38.13 -2.77 19.34
CA THR A 31 37.98 -4.00 18.56
C THR A 31 36.65 -3.93 17.83
N VAL A 32 36.70 -3.72 16.52
CA VAL A 32 35.51 -3.53 15.65
C VAL A 32 34.53 -4.69 15.82
N LEU A 33 35.06 -5.90 16.04
CA LEU A 33 34.29 -7.12 16.27
C LEU A 33 33.50 -7.16 17.60
N GLU A 34 34.01 -6.56 18.68
CA GLU A 34 33.34 -6.59 20.00
C GLU A 34 32.20 -5.58 20.09
N ARG A 35 32.36 -4.41 19.45
CA ARG A 35 31.26 -3.44 19.28
C ARG A 35 30.17 -3.96 18.34
N ILE A 36 30.53 -4.67 17.28
CA ILE A 36 29.57 -5.26 16.35
C ILE A 36 28.79 -6.39 17.03
N ARG A 37 29.43 -7.30 17.78
CA ARG A 37 28.76 -8.50 18.28
C ARG A 37 27.69 -8.23 19.35
N ASN A 38 27.92 -7.30 20.28
CA ASN A 38 26.98 -7.04 21.38
C ASN A 38 25.87 -6.04 21.02
N ASN A 39 26.11 -5.05 20.15
CA ASN A 39 25.04 -4.15 19.69
C ASN A 39 24.13 -4.79 18.64
N TYR A 40 24.63 -5.72 17.81
CA TYR A 40 23.90 -6.17 16.62
C TYR A 40 22.73 -7.12 16.89
N ARG A 41 22.63 -7.73 18.09
CA ARG A 41 21.60 -8.74 18.37
C ARG A 41 20.38 -8.20 19.11
N GLU A 42 20.56 -7.29 20.07
CA GLU A 42 19.43 -6.69 20.80
C GLU A 42 18.85 -5.48 20.07
N TRP A 43 19.69 -4.63 19.47
CA TRP A 43 19.21 -3.46 18.74
C TRP A 43 18.54 -3.86 17.42
N LYS A 44 18.96 -4.95 16.76
CA LYS A 44 18.38 -5.35 15.47
C LYS A 44 16.95 -5.87 15.59
N LEU A 45 16.59 -6.55 16.69
CA LEU A 45 15.21 -7.01 16.89
C LEU A 45 14.29 -5.86 17.31
N VAL A 46 14.72 -5.01 18.25
CA VAL A 46 13.92 -3.85 18.67
C VAL A 46 13.77 -2.86 17.53
N HIS A 47 14.84 -2.56 16.79
CA HIS A 47 14.79 -1.67 15.64
C HIS A 47 13.98 -2.28 14.48
N CYS A 48 14.11 -3.59 14.21
CA CYS A 48 13.27 -4.25 13.21
C CYS A 48 11.78 -4.26 13.61
N LEU A 49 11.46 -4.41 14.90
CA LEU A 49 10.09 -4.32 15.39
C LEU A 49 9.55 -2.88 15.35
N GLN A 50 10.40 -1.90 15.64
CA GLN A 50 10.06 -0.47 15.50
C GLN A 50 9.88 -0.07 14.03
N ASP A 51 10.67 -0.64 13.12
CA ASP A 51 10.53 -0.46 11.67
C ASP A 51 9.30 -1.20 11.11
N LEU A 52 8.93 -2.33 11.73
CA LEU A 52 7.75 -3.13 11.34
C LEU A 52 6.44 -2.54 11.89
N ILE A 53 6.49 -1.85 13.02
CA ILE A 53 5.34 -1.24 13.70
C ILE A 53 5.61 0.27 13.87
N PRO A 54 5.57 1.03 12.76
CA PRO A 54 5.88 2.46 12.76
C PRO A 54 4.93 3.30 13.63
N ILE A 55 3.74 2.78 13.98
CA ILE A 55 2.81 3.44 14.92
C ILE A 55 3.46 3.78 16.26
N THR A 56 4.40 2.95 16.73
CA THR A 56 5.09 3.18 18.01
C THR A 56 6.06 4.36 17.97
N GLN A 57 6.55 4.75 16.79
CA GLN A 57 7.46 5.88 16.62
C GLN A 57 6.69 7.20 16.51
N TRP A 58 5.58 7.20 15.77
CA TRP A 58 4.86 8.43 15.43
C TRP A 58 3.82 8.84 16.48
N LEU A 59 3.21 7.87 17.18
CA LEU A 59 2.16 8.10 18.18
C LEU A 59 2.61 8.93 19.39
N PRO A 60 3.80 8.69 19.99
CA PRO A 60 4.27 9.51 21.12
C PRO A 60 4.60 10.96 20.74
N HIS A 61 4.91 11.23 19.47
CA HIS A 61 5.22 12.58 18.97
C HIS A 61 3.98 13.34 18.47
N TYR A 62 2.77 12.81 18.68
CA TYR A 62 1.54 13.41 18.17
C TYR A 62 1.13 14.67 18.94
N GLN A 63 0.81 15.74 18.21
CA GLN A 63 0.31 16.98 18.80
C GLN A 63 -1.21 16.95 18.95
N TRP A 64 -1.68 16.21 19.96
CA TRP A 64 -3.10 16.02 20.29
C TRP A 64 -3.94 17.31 20.30
N ARG A 65 -3.38 18.43 20.75
CA ARG A 65 -4.13 19.70 20.86
C ARG A 65 -4.42 20.36 19.52
N ARG A 66 -3.60 20.11 18.50
CA ARG A 66 -3.70 20.78 17.19
C ARG A 66 -4.37 19.89 16.16
N ASP A 67 -3.98 18.62 16.11
CA ASP A 67 -4.26 17.77 14.96
C ASP A 67 -5.50 16.86 15.19
N PHE A 68 -5.90 16.63 16.45
CA PHE A 68 -6.98 15.70 16.81
C PHE A 68 -8.33 16.05 16.18
N VAL A 69 -8.71 17.33 16.17
CA VAL A 69 -9.99 17.76 15.59
C VAL A 69 -9.97 17.59 14.07
N GLY A 70 -8.84 17.89 13.43
CA GLY A 70 -8.64 17.69 12.00
C GLY A 70 -8.72 16.23 11.60
N ASP A 71 -8.09 15.34 12.37
CA ASP A 71 -8.07 13.90 12.12
C ASP A 71 -9.44 13.24 12.35
N ILE A 72 -10.23 13.72 13.31
CA ILE A 72 -11.62 13.26 13.50
C ILE A 72 -12.49 13.65 12.30
N ILE A 73 -12.43 14.91 11.88
CA ILE A 73 -13.27 15.39 10.76
C ILE A 73 -12.86 14.68 9.46
N SER A 74 -11.56 14.53 9.21
CA SER A 74 -11.06 13.82 8.04
C SER A 74 -11.42 12.34 8.08
N GLY A 75 -11.28 11.67 9.24
CA GLY A 75 -11.66 10.27 9.43
C GLY A 75 -13.14 10.01 9.19
N ILE A 76 -14.03 10.85 9.74
CA ILE A 76 -15.48 10.76 9.50
C ILE A 76 -15.79 10.97 8.01
N THR A 77 -15.15 11.96 7.37
CA THR A 77 -15.36 12.24 5.94
C THR A 77 -14.93 11.05 5.07
N VAL A 78 -13.76 10.46 5.34
CA VAL A 78 -13.26 9.28 4.64
C VAL A 78 -14.17 8.07 4.87
N ALA A 79 -14.66 7.86 6.10
CA ALA A 79 -15.59 6.78 6.42
C ALA A 79 -16.91 6.90 5.64
N ILE A 80 -17.48 8.11 5.56
CA ILE A 80 -18.71 8.37 4.79
C ILE A 80 -18.48 8.10 3.30
N MET A 81 -17.32 8.48 2.75
CA MET A 81 -16.99 8.19 1.34
C MET A 81 -16.77 6.70 1.06
N HIS A 82 -16.20 5.96 2.02
CA HIS A 82 -15.89 4.53 1.86
C HIS A 82 -17.13 3.63 1.79
N ILE A 83 -18.23 3.99 2.45
CA ILE A 83 -19.46 3.18 2.46
C ILE A 83 -20.02 2.97 1.04
N PRO A 84 -20.39 4.01 0.27
CA PRO A 84 -20.89 3.84 -1.09
C PRO A 84 -19.82 3.30 -2.04
N GLN A 85 -18.57 3.76 -1.89
CA GLN A 85 -17.46 3.34 -2.74
C GLN A 85 -17.18 1.83 -2.62
N GLY A 86 -17.13 1.30 -1.39
CA GLY A 86 -16.90 -0.11 -1.12
C GLY A 86 -18.03 -0.99 -1.66
N MET A 87 -19.29 -0.58 -1.49
CA MET A 87 -20.45 -1.30 -2.03
C MET A 87 -20.42 -1.36 -3.57
N ALA A 88 -20.14 -0.22 -4.22
CA ALA A 88 -20.05 -0.17 -5.68
C ALA A 88 -18.94 -1.08 -6.21
N TYR A 89 -17.77 -1.08 -5.57
CA TYR A 89 -16.64 -1.90 -6.01
C TYR A 89 -16.82 -3.40 -5.72
N ALA A 90 -17.54 -3.78 -4.68
CA ALA A 90 -17.94 -5.17 -4.45
C ALA A 90 -18.84 -5.69 -5.59
N LEU A 91 -19.80 -4.87 -6.04
CA LEU A 91 -20.66 -5.21 -7.18
C LEU A 91 -19.85 -5.40 -8.47
N LEU A 92 -18.85 -4.53 -8.72
CA LEU A 92 -17.95 -4.69 -9.88
C LEU A 92 -17.14 -5.99 -9.82
N GLY A 93 -16.76 -6.40 -8.60
CA GLY A 93 -16.08 -7.65 -8.30
C GLY A 93 -16.97 -8.89 -8.28
N ALA A 94 -18.24 -8.79 -8.68
CA ALA A 94 -19.21 -9.90 -8.68
C ALA A 94 -19.40 -10.56 -7.31
N VAL A 95 -19.22 -9.81 -6.22
CA VAL A 95 -19.43 -10.26 -4.84
C VAL A 95 -20.53 -9.45 -4.15
N PRO A 96 -21.18 -9.99 -3.11
CA PRO A 96 -22.22 -9.27 -2.37
C PRO A 96 -21.70 -7.93 -1.80
N PRO A 97 -22.49 -6.83 -1.83
CA PRO A 97 -22.06 -5.49 -1.38
C PRO A 97 -21.51 -5.43 0.04
N ILE A 98 -21.99 -6.30 0.93
CA ILE A 98 -21.52 -6.41 2.32
C ILE A 98 -20.01 -6.71 2.41
N VAL A 99 -19.47 -7.46 1.44
CA VAL A 99 -18.04 -7.77 1.36
C VAL A 99 -17.21 -6.51 1.11
N GLY A 100 -17.75 -5.55 0.36
CA GLY A 100 -17.13 -4.25 0.11
C GLY A 100 -16.95 -3.44 1.39
N ILE A 101 -17.93 -3.51 2.30
CA ILE A 101 -17.83 -2.85 3.62
C ILE A 101 -16.73 -3.51 4.46
N TYR A 102 -16.62 -4.84 4.45
CA TYR A 102 -15.52 -5.54 5.13
C TYR A 102 -14.15 -5.15 4.57
N MET A 103 -14.02 -5.05 3.23
CA MET A 103 -12.79 -4.59 2.57
C MET A 103 -12.49 -3.11 2.82
N ALA A 104 -13.47 -2.28 3.15
CA ALA A 104 -13.25 -0.89 3.51
C ALA A 104 -12.84 -0.73 4.98
N PHE A 105 -13.27 -1.62 5.88
CA PHE A 105 -13.05 -1.48 7.33
C PHE A 105 -11.73 -2.11 7.81
N PHE A 106 -11.53 -3.42 7.55
CA PHE A 106 -10.41 -4.16 8.13
C PHE A 106 -9.03 -3.72 7.61
N PRO A 107 -8.83 -3.46 6.30
CA PRO A 107 -7.53 -3.05 5.79
C PRO A 107 -7.05 -1.69 6.33
N ILE A 108 -7.97 -0.76 6.63
CA ILE A 108 -7.60 0.54 7.22
C ILE A 108 -7.07 0.35 8.63
N ILE A 109 -7.71 -0.50 9.44
CA ILE A 109 -7.23 -0.82 10.79
C ILE A 109 -5.84 -1.47 10.70
N ALA A 110 -5.66 -2.45 9.82
CA ALA A 110 -4.37 -3.09 9.62
C ALA A 110 -3.29 -2.10 9.15
N TYR A 111 -3.62 -1.22 8.19
CA TYR A 111 -2.73 -0.18 7.70
C TYR A 111 -2.43 0.90 8.75
N SER A 112 -3.35 1.21 9.66
CA SER A 112 -3.10 2.17 10.74
C SER A 112 -1.98 1.71 11.68
N VAL A 113 -1.86 0.39 11.90
CA VAL A 113 -0.83 -0.22 12.78
C VAL A 113 0.50 -0.42 12.06
N LEU A 114 0.45 -0.90 10.81
CA LEU A 114 1.63 -1.30 10.03
C LEU A 114 2.11 -0.23 9.03
N GLY A 115 1.32 0.81 8.81
CA GLY A 115 1.52 1.81 7.76
C GLY A 115 2.59 2.82 8.11
N THR A 116 3.49 3.06 7.16
CA THR A 116 4.59 4.02 7.29
C THR A 116 4.16 5.47 7.07
N SER A 117 3.02 5.71 6.40
CA SER A 117 2.49 7.05 6.12
C SER A 117 1.22 7.33 6.92
N ARG A 118 1.22 8.44 7.65
CA ARG A 118 0.16 8.85 8.57
C ARG A 118 -1.06 9.47 7.90
N HIS A 119 -0.88 10.02 6.70
CA HIS A 119 -1.93 10.74 5.96
C HIS A 119 -2.56 9.89 4.85
N ASN A 120 -2.01 8.71 4.58
CA ASN A 120 -2.49 7.85 3.51
C ASN A 120 -3.62 6.94 4.03
N SER A 121 -4.76 6.95 3.34
CA SER A 121 -5.85 6.01 3.61
C SER A 121 -5.86 4.94 2.53
N MET A 122 -5.74 3.68 2.93
CA MET A 122 -5.88 2.54 2.02
C MET A 122 -7.36 2.25 1.77
N GLY A 123 -7.71 2.01 0.51
CA GLY A 123 -9.07 1.66 0.11
C GLY A 123 -9.09 0.65 -1.03
N THR A 124 -10.29 0.28 -1.42
CA THR A 124 -10.55 -0.58 -2.58
C THR A 124 -10.30 0.17 -3.89
N PHE A 125 -9.73 -0.51 -4.90
CA PHE A 125 -9.42 0.09 -6.22
C PHE A 125 -10.25 -0.55 -7.34
N ALA A 126 -10.89 0.29 -8.16
CA ALA A 126 -11.86 -0.15 -9.17
C ALA A 126 -11.31 -1.17 -10.18
N VAL A 127 -10.07 -0.98 -10.66
CA VAL A 127 -9.47 -1.92 -11.64
C VAL A 127 -9.22 -3.29 -11.01
N VAL A 128 -8.74 -3.33 -9.77
CA VAL A 128 -8.52 -4.60 -9.06
C VAL A 128 -9.84 -5.31 -8.89
N CYS A 129 -10.91 -4.60 -8.48
CA CYS A 129 -12.23 -5.19 -8.36
C CYS A 129 -12.77 -5.73 -9.69
N LEU A 130 -12.58 -5.00 -10.79
CA LEU A 130 -13.00 -5.47 -12.11
C LEU A 130 -12.22 -6.72 -12.55
N MET A 131 -10.90 -6.75 -12.34
CA MET A 131 -10.07 -7.93 -12.64
C MET A 131 -10.45 -9.13 -11.77
N THR A 132 -10.66 -8.92 -10.47
CA THR A 132 -11.16 -9.97 -9.56
C THR A 132 -12.55 -10.44 -9.98
N GLY A 133 -13.44 -9.54 -10.40
CA GLY A 133 -14.78 -9.89 -10.88
C GLY A 133 -14.77 -10.78 -12.11
N LYS A 134 -13.82 -10.58 -13.03
CA LYS A 134 -13.59 -11.51 -14.15
C LYS A 134 -13.18 -12.90 -13.67
N SER A 135 -12.19 -12.97 -12.78
CA SER A 135 -11.76 -14.26 -12.21
C SER A 135 -12.88 -14.95 -11.43
N VAL A 136 -13.65 -14.21 -10.63
CA VAL A 136 -14.78 -14.75 -9.87
C VAL A 136 -15.85 -15.27 -10.84
N THR A 137 -16.25 -14.50 -11.84
CA THR A 137 -17.27 -14.92 -12.83
C THR A 137 -16.82 -16.15 -13.63
N ALA A 138 -15.53 -16.27 -13.93
CA ALA A 138 -14.98 -17.42 -14.67
C ALA A 138 -15.00 -18.74 -13.88
N TYR A 139 -14.88 -18.68 -12.55
CA TYR A 139 -14.78 -19.88 -11.70
C TYR A 139 -15.98 -20.10 -10.76
N SER A 140 -16.82 -19.10 -10.54
CA SER A 140 -18.10 -19.27 -9.85
C SER A 140 -19.13 -19.77 -10.85
N SER A 141 -19.81 -20.87 -10.54
CA SER A 141 -21.03 -21.20 -11.27
C SER A 141 -22.07 -20.13 -10.92
N GLN A 142 -22.35 -19.22 -11.85
CA GLN A 142 -23.57 -18.42 -11.72
C GLN A 142 -24.72 -19.43 -11.69
N LEU A 143 -25.56 -19.35 -10.65
CA LEU A 143 -26.83 -20.06 -10.56
C LEU A 143 -27.70 -19.63 -11.73
N GLU A 144 -27.48 -20.18 -12.92
CA GLU A 144 -28.48 -20.20 -13.96
C GLU A 144 -29.52 -21.24 -13.52
N GLU A 145 -30.63 -20.72 -12.97
CA GLU A 145 -31.86 -21.47 -12.78
C GLU A 145 -32.34 -21.98 -14.15
N GLY A 146 -31.92 -23.19 -14.52
CA GLY A 146 -32.53 -23.93 -15.62
C GLY A 146 -31.55 -24.65 -16.52
N HIS A 147 -31.08 -25.82 -16.11
CA HIS A 147 -31.42 -27.08 -16.76
C HIS A 147 -30.75 -28.25 -16.02
N THR A 148 -31.58 -29.21 -15.66
CA THR A 148 -31.24 -30.50 -15.08
C THR A 148 -30.29 -31.27 -15.99
N THR A 149 -29.04 -31.50 -15.56
CA THR A 149 -28.38 -32.80 -15.72
C THR A 149 -27.31 -32.96 -14.65
N SER A 150 -27.44 -34.04 -13.92
CA SER A 150 -26.60 -34.52 -12.84
C SER A 150 -25.13 -34.65 -13.24
N THR A 151 -24.34 -33.66 -12.87
CA THR A 151 -22.92 -33.83 -12.51
C THR A 151 -22.76 -33.04 -11.23
N GLU A 152 -22.21 -33.63 -10.18
CA GLU A 152 -21.84 -32.93 -8.93
C GLU A 152 -20.73 -31.92 -9.24
N ASN A 153 -21.08 -30.84 -9.92
CA ASN A 153 -20.19 -29.73 -10.15
C ASN A 153 -20.10 -29.00 -8.81
N ILE A 154 -18.91 -29.04 -8.19
CA ILE A 154 -18.61 -28.29 -6.98
C ILE A 154 -18.91 -26.82 -7.26
N SER A 155 -20.03 -26.34 -6.73
CA SER A 155 -20.55 -25.00 -6.94
C SER A 155 -19.91 -24.10 -5.87
N TYR A 156 -18.89 -23.33 -6.27
CA TYR A 156 -18.19 -22.42 -5.36
C TYR A 156 -18.93 -21.10 -5.24
N LEU A 157 -19.04 -20.58 -4.02
CA LEU A 157 -19.59 -19.26 -3.80
C LEU A 157 -18.65 -18.18 -4.38
N PRO A 158 -19.17 -17.09 -4.97
CA PRO A 158 -18.35 -15.99 -5.47
C PRO A 158 -17.38 -15.42 -4.41
N THR A 159 -17.81 -15.43 -3.15
CA THR A 159 -16.98 -15.00 -2.01
C THR A 159 -15.82 -15.94 -1.74
N GLU A 160 -15.99 -17.25 -1.90
CA GLU A 160 -14.93 -18.23 -1.69
C GLU A 160 -13.83 -18.06 -2.73
N VAL A 161 -14.22 -17.92 -4.00
CA VAL A 161 -13.29 -17.65 -5.11
C VAL A 161 -12.55 -16.32 -4.88
N ALA A 162 -13.27 -15.26 -4.50
CA ALA A 162 -12.66 -13.96 -4.22
C ALA A 162 -11.65 -14.03 -3.05
N THR A 163 -11.96 -14.78 -1.99
CA THR A 163 -11.05 -14.97 -0.85
C THR A 163 -9.81 -15.78 -1.23
N ALA A 164 -9.95 -16.80 -2.07
CA ALA A 164 -8.82 -17.59 -2.57
C ALA A 164 -7.87 -16.73 -3.43
N VAL A 165 -8.44 -15.90 -4.32
CA VAL A 165 -7.67 -14.94 -5.12
C VAL A 165 -6.95 -13.93 -4.22
N ALA A 166 -7.64 -13.35 -3.24
CA ALA A 166 -7.04 -12.40 -2.29
C ALA A 166 -5.90 -13.04 -1.48
N PHE A 167 -6.08 -14.29 -1.03
CA PHE A 167 -5.06 -15.02 -0.31
C PHE A 167 -3.81 -15.29 -1.17
N MET A 168 -4.02 -15.72 -2.42
CA MET A 168 -2.93 -15.94 -3.38
C MET A 168 -2.17 -14.63 -3.67
N VAL A 169 -2.89 -13.52 -3.88
CA VAL A 169 -2.29 -12.19 -4.04
C VAL A 169 -1.48 -11.79 -2.80
N GLY A 170 -1.96 -12.08 -1.60
CA GLY A 170 -1.22 -11.85 -0.36
C GLY A 170 0.08 -12.64 -0.27
N ILE A 171 0.09 -13.91 -0.69
CA ILE A 171 1.31 -14.72 -0.78
C ILE A 171 2.29 -14.10 -1.78
N TYR A 172 1.82 -13.70 -2.97
CA TYR A 172 2.67 -13.04 -3.96
C TYR A 172 3.24 -11.71 -3.44
N GLN A 173 2.46 -10.91 -2.71
CA GLN A 173 2.94 -9.70 -2.07
C GLN A 173 4.02 -9.99 -1.02
N LEU A 174 3.85 -11.05 -0.21
CA LEU A 174 4.85 -11.48 0.77
C LEU A 174 6.15 -11.94 0.07
N LEU A 175 6.04 -12.71 -1.00
CA LEU A 175 7.19 -13.12 -1.81
C LEU A 175 7.92 -11.92 -2.42
N MET A 176 7.18 -10.98 -3.02
CA MET A 176 7.76 -9.74 -3.56
C MET A 176 8.46 -8.91 -2.47
N TYR A 177 7.90 -8.87 -1.26
CA TYR A 177 8.52 -8.22 -0.11
C TYR A 177 9.83 -8.91 0.31
N ILE A 178 9.84 -10.25 0.40
CA ILE A 178 11.05 -11.03 0.74
C ILE A 178 12.15 -10.83 -0.30
N PHE A 179 11.79 -10.84 -1.59
CA PHE A 179 12.71 -10.55 -2.69
C PHE A 179 13.07 -9.07 -2.82
N ARG A 180 12.51 -8.19 -1.97
CA ARG A 180 12.69 -6.73 -2.00
C ARG A 180 12.44 -6.13 -3.38
N MET A 181 11.43 -6.64 -4.09
CA MET A 181 11.05 -6.14 -5.41
C MET A 181 10.47 -4.72 -5.40
N GLY A 182 10.30 -4.09 -4.23
CA GLY A 182 9.91 -2.69 -4.11
C GLY A 182 10.84 -1.72 -4.86
N ILE A 183 12.10 -2.09 -5.10
CA ILE A 183 13.04 -1.32 -5.92
C ILE A 183 12.51 -1.19 -7.36
N VAL A 184 11.83 -2.20 -7.90
CA VAL A 184 11.25 -2.14 -9.26
C VAL A 184 10.21 -1.04 -9.36
N CYS A 185 9.40 -0.83 -8.31
CA CYS A 185 8.42 0.26 -8.27
C CYS A 185 9.09 1.64 -8.34
N THR A 186 10.30 1.80 -7.79
CA THR A 186 11.06 3.06 -7.89
C THR A 186 11.68 3.31 -9.27
N LEU A 187 11.74 2.28 -10.13
CA LEU A 187 12.25 2.40 -11.50
C LEU A 187 11.15 2.76 -12.52
N LEU A 188 9.87 2.73 -12.12
CA LEU A 188 8.76 3.14 -12.98
C LEU A 188 8.77 4.66 -13.12
N SER A 189 8.75 5.16 -14.36
CA SER A 189 8.70 6.61 -14.60
C SER A 189 7.33 7.19 -14.27
N ASP A 190 7.30 8.44 -13.83
CA ASP A 190 6.06 9.16 -13.55
C ASP A 190 5.11 9.16 -14.77
N THR A 191 5.66 9.28 -15.98
CA THR A 191 4.89 9.22 -17.23
C THR A 191 4.18 7.89 -17.41
N LEU A 192 4.82 6.77 -17.05
CA LEU A 192 4.23 5.43 -17.18
C LEU A 192 3.12 5.22 -16.15
N VAL A 193 3.33 5.65 -14.90
CA VAL A 193 2.31 5.56 -13.84
C VAL A 193 1.09 6.43 -14.19
N ASN A 194 1.32 7.64 -14.70
CA ASN A 194 0.25 8.55 -15.14
C ASN A 194 -0.50 7.99 -16.35
N GLY A 195 0.21 7.40 -17.33
CA GLY A 195 -0.39 6.74 -18.48
C GLY A 195 -1.27 5.55 -18.10
N PHE A 196 -0.75 4.67 -17.22
CA PHE A 196 -1.52 3.54 -16.69
C PHE A 196 -2.76 4.00 -15.94
N THR A 197 -2.63 5.00 -15.07
CA THR A 197 -3.76 5.54 -14.28
C THR A 197 -4.82 6.17 -15.18
N THR A 198 -4.42 6.88 -16.24
CA THR A 198 -5.35 7.45 -17.23
C THR A 198 -6.08 6.35 -18.00
N GLY A 199 -5.37 5.31 -18.46
CA GLY A 199 -5.98 4.16 -19.12
C GLY A 199 -6.94 3.39 -18.21
N ALA A 200 -6.54 3.17 -16.96
CA ALA A 200 -7.38 2.59 -15.91
C ALA A 200 -8.65 3.41 -15.68
N ALA A 201 -8.56 4.74 -15.61
CA ALA A 201 -9.71 5.62 -15.43
C ALA A 201 -10.70 5.52 -16.62
N ILE A 202 -10.20 5.55 -17.86
CA ILE A 202 -11.04 5.38 -19.07
C ILE A 202 -11.70 3.99 -19.09
N HIS A 203 -10.97 2.95 -18.69
CA HIS A 203 -11.50 1.58 -18.62
C HIS A 203 -12.61 1.46 -17.56
N VAL A 204 -12.39 2.00 -16.37
CA VAL A 204 -13.40 2.02 -15.30
C VAL A 204 -14.62 2.83 -15.72
N PHE A 205 -14.42 4.02 -16.30
CA PHE A 205 -15.51 4.87 -16.79
C PHE A 205 -16.37 4.11 -17.81
N THR A 206 -15.74 3.51 -18.83
CA THR A 206 -16.43 2.70 -19.83
C THR A 206 -17.22 1.55 -19.18
N SER A 207 -16.65 0.88 -18.18
CA SER A 207 -17.33 -0.18 -17.43
C SER A 207 -18.53 0.32 -16.61
N GLN A 208 -18.56 1.58 -16.17
CA GLN A 208 -19.69 2.13 -15.40
C GLN A 208 -20.78 2.74 -16.28
N VAL A 209 -20.47 3.17 -17.51
CA VAL A 209 -21.42 3.85 -18.41
C VAL A 209 -22.69 3.01 -18.65
N LYS A 210 -22.56 1.69 -18.75
CA LYS A 210 -23.70 0.78 -18.93
C LYS A 210 -24.67 0.80 -17.74
N ASP A 211 -24.14 0.87 -16.52
CA ASP A 211 -24.91 0.87 -15.29
C ASP A 211 -25.60 2.23 -15.11
N LEU A 212 -24.93 3.32 -15.53
CA LEU A 212 -25.49 4.67 -15.55
C LEU A 212 -26.65 4.80 -16.56
N LEU A 213 -26.55 4.15 -17.72
CA LEU A 213 -27.59 4.16 -18.76
C LEU A 213 -28.73 3.16 -18.50
N GLY A 214 -28.61 2.33 -17.44
CA GLY A 214 -29.63 1.34 -17.08
C GLY A 214 -29.79 0.19 -18.08
N LEU A 215 -28.81 -0.01 -18.97
CA LEU A 215 -28.86 -1.04 -20.00
C LEU A 215 -28.34 -2.37 -19.44
N LYS A 216 -29.23 -3.38 -19.32
CA LYS A 216 -28.85 -4.75 -18.98
C LYS A 216 -28.19 -5.43 -20.18
N ILE A 217 -26.88 -5.26 -20.33
CA ILE A 217 -26.08 -5.88 -21.39
C ILE A 217 -25.32 -7.07 -20.79
N SER A 218 -25.38 -8.22 -21.48
CA SER A 218 -24.72 -9.46 -21.07
C SER A 218 -23.19 -9.34 -21.18
N ARG A 219 -22.48 -9.71 -20.11
CA ARG A 219 -21.01 -9.61 -19.98
C ARG A 219 -20.33 -10.59 -20.95
N HIS A 220 -19.46 -10.10 -21.85
CA HIS A 220 -18.72 -10.96 -22.80
C HIS A 220 -17.20 -10.77 -22.66
N GLU A 221 -16.43 -11.87 -22.65
CA GLU A 221 -14.97 -11.85 -22.49
C GLU A 221 -14.21 -12.19 -23.80
N GLY A 222 -13.19 -11.39 -24.17
CA GLY A 222 -12.27 -11.68 -25.29
C GLY A 222 -11.18 -10.60 -25.52
N PRO A 223 -10.02 -10.91 -26.14
CA PRO A 223 -9.00 -9.91 -26.46
C PRO A 223 -9.50 -8.98 -27.57
N PHE A 224 -9.33 -7.67 -27.41
CA PHE A 224 -9.96 -6.57 -28.21
C PHE A 224 -11.47 -6.35 -28.02
N ASN A 225 -12.18 -7.18 -27.26
CA ASN A 225 -13.50 -6.80 -26.80
C ASN A 225 -13.33 -5.91 -25.56
N ILE A 226 -13.70 -4.65 -25.69
CA ILE A 226 -14.05 -3.78 -24.57
C ILE A 226 -15.31 -4.41 -23.97
N GLY A 227 -15.09 -5.46 -23.19
CA GLY A 227 -16.14 -6.25 -22.56
C GLY A 227 -16.87 -5.36 -21.58
N PHE A 228 -18.04 -4.91 -22.02
CA PHE A 228 -19.14 -4.57 -21.13
C PHE A 228 -19.37 -5.72 -20.16
#